data_AF-A0A0K2VCC9-F1
#
_entry.id   AF-A0A0K2VCC9-F1
#
_cell.length_a   1.000
_cell.length_b   1.000
_cell.length_c   1.000
_cell.angle_alpha   90.00
_cell.angle_beta   90.00
_cell.angle_gamma   90.00
#
_symmetry.space_group_name_H-M   'P 1'
#
loop_
_entity.id
_entity.type
_entity.pdbx_description
1 polymer ?
#
loop_
_entity_poly.entity_id
_entity_poly.type
_entity_poly.pdbx_seq_one_letter_code
_entity_poly.pdbx_strand_id
1 'polypeptide(L)'
;LLRAGVPHNNIKEQVGALLKTIYNVSKCLEAGGDLKHSPEAGRKPTVSTRKVKAVFKRTPNRSIADIARKMGTSTSTVSRALKRAGGKPLRRTERPLLTERQQEVRFERAKKILNDIKSSSGRIIIFSDEK
;
A
#
# COMPACT_ATOMS: atom_id res chain seq x y z
N LEU A 1 35.92 -9.93 -21.29
CA LEU A 1 36.88 -10.95 -20.79
C LEU A 1 36.30 -12.36 -20.89
N LEU A 2 35.29 -12.73 -20.09
CA LEU A 2 34.66 -14.06 -20.17
C LEU A 2 34.08 -14.39 -21.55
N ARG A 3 33.28 -13.49 -22.14
CA ARG A 3 32.76 -13.63 -23.52
C ARG A 3 33.84 -13.61 -24.61
N ALA A 4 35.02 -13.11 -24.29
CA ALA A 4 36.16 -13.03 -25.21
C ALA A 4 37.09 -14.25 -25.10
N GLY A 5 36.72 -15.29 -24.33
CA GLY A 5 37.49 -16.52 -24.18
C GLY A 5 38.77 -16.38 -23.35
N VAL A 6 38.93 -15.29 -22.59
CA VAL A 6 40.12 -15.08 -21.74
C VAL A 6 40.12 -16.10 -20.58
N PRO A 7 41.22 -16.81 -20.30
CA PRO A 7 41.27 -17.79 -19.22
C PRO A 7 41.10 -17.15 -17.85
N HIS A 8 40.42 -17.85 -16.94
CA HIS A 8 40.02 -17.32 -15.62
C HIS A 8 41.17 -16.76 -14.76
N ASN A 9 42.37 -17.33 -14.87
CA ASN A 9 43.55 -16.86 -14.14
C ASN A 9 43.99 -15.45 -14.59
N ASN A 10 43.97 -15.19 -15.89
CA ASN A 10 44.32 -13.88 -16.43
C ASN A 10 43.25 -12.84 -16.05
N ILE A 11 41.97 -13.25 -16.01
CA ILE A 11 40.88 -12.38 -15.53
C ILE A 11 41.06 -12.03 -14.06
N LYS A 12 41.48 -13.00 -13.22
CA LYS A 12 41.79 -12.76 -11.82
C LYS A 12 42.90 -11.72 -11.67
N GLU A 13 43.99 -11.85 -12.41
CA GLU A 13 45.12 -10.91 -12.35
C GLU A 13 44.73 -9.50 -12.85
N GLN A 14 43.90 -9.41 -13.88
CA GLN A 14 43.45 -8.12 -14.43
C GLN A 14 42.40 -7.40 -13.56
N VAL A 15 41.45 -8.15 -12.98
CA VAL A 15 40.29 -7.59 -12.27
C VAL A 15 40.50 -7.57 -10.74
N GLY A 16 41.46 -8.33 -10.22
CA GLY A 16 41.72 -8.46 -8.78
C GLY A 16 40.63 -9.20 -8.01
N ALA A 17 39.71 -9.89 -8.68
CA ALA A 17 38.62 -10.63 -8.07
C ALA A 17 39.02 -12.07 -7.71
N LEU A 18 38.37 -12.65 -6.69
CA LEU A 18 38.59 -14.04 -6.31
C LEU A 18 38.20 -15.00 -7.47
N LEU A 19 39.03 -16.02 -7.73
CA LEU A 19 38.78 -17.02 -8.79
C LEU A 19 37.38 -17.66 -8.69
N LYS A 20 36.92 -17.91 -7.46
CA LYS A 20 35.57 -18.44 -7.17
C LYS A 20 34.46 -17.52 -7.68
N THR A 21 34.62 -16.20 -7.54
CA THR A 21 33.66 -15.21 -8.04
C THR A 21 33.61 -15.24 -9.57
N ILE A 22 34.78 -15.28 -10.22
CA ILE A 22 34.88 -15.37 -11.68
C ILE A 22 34.19 -16.63 -12.20
N TYR A 23 34.42 -17.78 -11.55
CA TYR A 23 33.78 -19.04 -11.90
C TYR A 23 32.25 -19.00 -11.72
N ASN A 24 31.76 -18.46 -10.60
CA ASN A 24 30.33 -18.32 -10.35
C ASN A 24 29.65 -17.43 -11.40
N VAL A 25 30.32 -16.34 -11.79
CA VAL A 25 29.85 -15.43 -12.84
C VAL A 25 29.83 -16.12 -14.21
N SER A 26 30.88 -16.88 -14.57
CA SER A 26 30.91 -17.64 -15.83
C SER A 26 29.78 -18.66 -15.89
N LYS A 27 29.59 -19.45 -14.83
CA LYS A 27 28.52 -20.44 -14.71
C LYS A 27 27.13 -19.80 -14.80
N CYS A 28 26.95 -18.62 -14.21
CA CYS A 28 25.70 -17.87 -14.30
C CYS A 28 25.41 -17.41 -15.74
N LEU A 29 26.44 -16.91 -16.45
CA LEU A 29 26.32 -16.50 -17.85
C LEU A 29 26.06 -17.68 -18.80
N GLU A 30 26.72 -18.82 -18.61
CA GLU A 30 26.49 -20.05 -19.39
C GLU A 30 25.06 -20.59 -19.21
N ALA A 31 24.52 -20.47 -18.00
CA ALA A 31 23.13 -20.81 -17.70
C ALA A 31 22.10 -19.78 -18.24
N GLY A 32 22.54 -18.75 -18.97
CA GLY A 32 21.69 -17.68 -19.49
C GLY A 32 21.17 -16.72 -18.41
N GLY A 33 21.78 -16.73 -17.22
CA GLY A 33 21.42 -15.86 -16.11
C GLY A 33 21.89 -14.41 -16.30
N ASP A 34 21.22 -13.49 -15.60
CA ASP A 34 21.59 -12.08 -15.55
C ASP A 34 22.52 -11.81 -14.36
N LEU A 35 23.51 -10.93 -14.53
CA LEU A 35 24.47 -10.55 -13.49
C LEU A 35 23.96 -9.39 -12.61
N LYS A 36 22.69 -9.00 -12.76
CA LYS A 36 22.07 -8.00 -11.90
C LYS A 36 22.00 -8.49 -10.46
N HIS A 37 22.10 -7.53 -9.55
CA HIS A 37 21.92 -7.80 -8.12
C HIS A 37 20.52 -8.38 -7.89
N SER A 38 20.48 -9.61 -7.36
CA SER A 38 19.25 -10.22 -6.88
C SER A 38 19.00 -9.77 -5.44
N PRO A 39 17.81 -9.23 -5.12
CA PRO A 39 17.50 -8.83 -3.75
C PRO A 39 17.55 -10.07 -2.85
N GLU A 40 18.38 -10.01 -1.82
CA GLU A 40 18.47 -11.08 -0.84
C GLU A 40 17.16 -11.21 -0.03
N ALA A 41 16.91 -12.42 0.45
CA ALA A 41 15.79 -12.67 1.35
C ALA A 41 16.01 -11.92 2.67
N GLY A 42 15.35 -10.76 2.81
CA GLY A 42 15.40 -9.97 4.03
C GLY A 42 14.77 -10.69 5.24
N ARG A 43 14.89 -10.05 6.42
CA ARG A 43 14.31 -10.57 7.67
C ARG A 43 12.81 -10.83 7.53
N LYS A 44 12.36 -12.01 7.99
CA LYS A 44 10.94 -12.36 8.04
C LYS A 44 10.16 -11.32 8.87
N PRO A 45 9.01 -10.83 8.38
CA PRO A 45 8.24 -9.81 9.09
C PRO A 45 7.64 -10.36 10.39
N THR A 46 7.70 -9.56 11.46
CA THR A 46 7.11 -9.89 12.77
C THR A 46 5.60 -10.11 12.70
N VAL A 47 4.90 -9.39 11.81
CA VAL A 47 3.45 -9.50 11.63
C VAL A 47 3.12 -9.74 10.17
N SER A 48 2.25 -10.72 9.93
CA SER A 48 1.70 -11.00 8.61
C SER A 48 0.76 -9.87 8.15
N THR A 49 1.03 -9.32 6.96
CA THR A 49 0.18 -8.32 6.30
C THR A 49 -1.26 -8.82 6.12
N ARG A 50 -1.45 -10.11 5.84
CA ARG A 50 -2.78 -10.74 5.69
C ARG A 50 -3.57 -10.71 7.01
N LYS A 51 -2.91 -10.97 8.14
CA LYS A 51 -3.54 -10.90 9.47
C LYS A 51 -3.99 -9.47 9.79
N VAL A 52 -3.11 -8.49 9.56
CA VAL A 52 -3.46 -7.06 9.76
C VAL A 52 -4.65 -6.67 8.90
N LYS A 53 -4.64 -7.03 7.60
CA LYS A 53 -5.75 -6.75 6.68
C LYS A 53 -7.08 -7.36 7.14
N ALA A 54 -7.06 -8.60 7.66
CA ALA A 54 -8.26 -9.25 8.16
C ALA A 54 -8.85 -8.55 9.40
N VAL A 55 -7.99 -8.10 10.33
CA VAL A 55 -8.42 -7.33 11.51
C VAL A 55 -9.08 -6.01 11.09
N PHE A 56 -8.45 -5.27 10.17
CA PHE A 56 -9.03 -4.02 9.67
C PHE A 56 -10.34 -4.22 8.90
N LYS A 57 -10.49 -5.30 8.14
CA LYS A 57 -11.77 -5.61 7.47
C LYS A 57 -12.91 -5.89 8.45
N ARG A 58 -12.62 -6.58 9.57
CA ARG A 58 -13.62 -6.89 10.60
C ARG A 58 -14.00 -5.66 11.42
N THR A 59 -13.01 -4.83 11.74
CA THR A 59 -13.20 -3.63 12.55
C THR A 59 -12.52 -2.44 11.88
N PRO A 60 -13.14 -1.83 10.85
CA PRO A 60 -12.55 -0.71 10.10
C PRO A 60 -12.40 0.54 10.97
N ASN A 61 -13.10 0.58 12.11
CA ASN A 61 -13.17 1.73 12.99
C ASN A 61 -12.13 1.71 14.12
N ARG A 62 -11.35 0.63 14.28
CA ARG A 62 -10.36 0.56 15.35
C ARG A 62 -9.12 1.40 15.05
N SER A 63 -8.54 1.98 16.09
CA SER A 63 -7.27 2.68 15.98
C SER A 63 -6.11 1.70 15.72
N ILE A 64 -5.07 2.19 15.06
CA ILE A 64 -3.82 1.42 14.89
C ILE A 64 -3.23 1.05 16.25
N ALA A 65 -3.35 1.91 17.26
CA ALA A 65 -2.87 1.68 18.61
C ALA A 65 -3.57 0.49 19.30
N ASP A 66 -4.89 0.39 19.16
CA ASP A 66 -5.65 -0.74 19.71
C ASP A 66 -5.27 -2.06 19.05
N ILE A 67 -5.07 -2.03 17.74
CA ILE A 67 -4.67 -3.20 16.96
C ILE A 67 -3.25 -3.62 17.34
N ALA A 68 -2.35 -2.66 17.54
CA ALA A 68 -0.98 -2.88 17.98
C ALA A 68 -0.93 -3.54 19.37
N ARG A 69 -1.67 -3.02 20.35
CA ARG A 69 -1.84 -3.64 21.68
C ARG A 69 -2.34 -5.08 21.58
N LYS A 70 -3.41 -5.31 20.83
CA LYS A 70 -4.02 -6.64 20.70
C LYS A 70 -3.08 -7.66 20.05
N MET A 71 -2.20 -7.21 19.15
CA MET A 71 -1.22 -8.06 18.49
C MET A 71 0.13 -8.12 19.22
N GLY A 72 0.31 -7.39 20.34
CA GLY A 72 1.57 -7.34 21.08
C GLY A 72 2.73 -6.75 20.27
N THR A 73 2.46 -5.77 19.39
CA THR A 73 3.48 -5.19 18.50
C THR A 73 3.47 -3.67 18.54
N SER A 74 4.50 -3.04 17.96
CA SER A 74 4.54 -1.58 17.87
C SER A 74 3.50 -1.02 16.90
N THR A 75 3.02 0.20 17.15
CA THR A 75 2.12 0.94 16.25
C THR A 75 2.72 1.14 14.87
N SER A 76 4.05 1.36 14.80
CA SER A 76 4.78 1.51 13.54
C SER A 76 4.76 0.23 12.70
N THR A 77 4.86 -0.94 13.33
CA THR A 77 4.80 -2.25 12.66
C THR A 77 3.43 -2.47 12.03
N VAL A 78 2.36 -2.19 12.77
CA VAL A 78 0.98 -2.31 12.27
C VAL A 78 0.73 -1.30 11.15
N SER A 79 1.18 -0.05 11.29
CA SER A 79 1.04 0.99 10.26
C SER A 79 1.73 0.60 8.95
N ARG A 80 2.97 0.11 9.01
CA ARG A 80 3.71 -0.40 7.83
C ARG A 80 3.00 -1.59 7.19
N ALA A 81 2.52 -2.54 8.00
CA ALA A 81 1.78 -3.70 7.50
C ALA A 81 0.46 -3.30 6.83
N LEU A 82 -0.25 -2.32 7.38
CA LEU A 82 -1.48 -1.77 6.79
C LEU A 82 -1.21 -1.08 5.44
N LYS A 83 -0.17 -0.24 5.37
CA LYS A 83 0.23 0.43 4.11
C LYS A 83 0.58 -0.59 3.03
N ARG A 84 1.37 -1.62 3.37
CA ARG A 84 1.69 -2.73 2.44
C ARG A 84 0.44 -3.51 2.00
N ALA A 85 -0.58 -3.58 2.84
CA ALA A 85 -1.85 -4.21 2.51
C ALA A 85 -2.79 -3.31 1.66
N GLY A 86 -2.37 -2.08 1.34
CA GLY A 86 -3.13 -1.08 0.58
C GLY A 86 -4.05 -0.20 1.43
N GLY A 87 -4.00 -0.30 2.76
CA GLY A 87 -4.82 0.52 3.65
C GLY A 87 -4.24 1.90 3.92
N LYS A 88 -5.11 2.88 4.14
CA LYS A 88 -4.75 4.25 4.53
C LYS A 88 -5.45 4.64 5.84
N PRO A 89 -4.74 5.21 6.82
CA PRO A 89 -5.39 5.81 7.97
C PRO A 89 -6.06 7.11 7.52
N LEU A 90 -7.38 7.21 7.72
CA LEU A 90 -8.15 8.42 7.43
C LEU A 90 -8.60 9.04 8.75
N ARG A 91 -8.48 10.37 8.84
CA ARG A 91 -9.06 11.13 9.94
C ARG A 91 -10.58 11.10 9.80
N ARG A 92 -11.28 10.85 10.91
CA ARG A 92 -12.74 10.94 10.96
C ARG A 92 -13.13 12.39 11.18
N THR A 93 -14.12 12.83 10.40
CA THR A 93 -14.85 14.08 10.68
C THR A 93 -16.04 13.71 11.56
N GLU A 94 -16.22 14.43 12.65
CA GLU A 94 -17.42 14.31 13.48
C GLU A 94 -18.63 14.76 12.66
N ARG A 95 -19.68 13.96 12.68
CA ARG A 95 -20.95 14.26 12.02
C ARG A 95 -22.07 14.02 13.02
N PRO A 96 -23.10 14.88 13.04
CA PRO A 96 -24.26 14.63 13.87
C PRO A 96 -24.92 13.32 13.47
N LEU A 97 -25.32 12.53 14.47
CA LEU A 97 -26.08 11.31 14.25
C LEU A 97 -27.49 11.70 13.80
N LEU A 98 -27.89 11.22 12.62
CA LEU A 98 -29.22 11.47 12.07
C LEU A 98 -30.18 10.37 12.52
N THR A 99 -31.36 10.77 13.00
CA THR A 99 -32.44 9.81 13.23
C THR A 99 -32.94 9.24 11.91
N GLU A 100 -33.58 8.06 11.93
CA GLU A 100 -34.12 7.42 10.71
C GLU A 100 -35.07 8.35 9.95
N ARG A 101 -36.00 8.98 10.67
CA ARG A 101 -36.92 9.99 10.11
C ARG A 101 -36.18 11.16 9.45
N GLN A 102 -35.09 11.65 10.05
CA GLN A 102 -34.29 12.72 9.45
C GLN A 102 -33.59 12.26 8.15
N GLN A 103 -33.14 11.01 8.09
CA GLN A 103 -32.52 10.45 6.89
C GLN A 103 -33.53 10.33 5.75
N GLU A 104 -34.74 9.83 6.02
CA GLU A 104 -35.82 9.73 5.04
C GLU A 104 -36.23 11.10 4.49
N VAL A 105 -36.47 12.08 5.37
CA VAL A 105 -36.85 13.43 4.96
C VAL A 105 -35.76 14.08 4.10
N ARG A 106 -34.48 13.89 4.46
CA ARG A 106 -33.35 14.40 3.67
C ARG A 106 -33.26 13.71 2.31
N PHE A 107 -33.46 12.39 2.27
CA PHE A 107 -33.42 11.62 1.02
C PHE A 107 -34.51 12.06 0.05
N GLU A 108 -35.75 12.18 0.52
CA GLU A 108 -36.88 12.65 -0.30
C GLU A 108 -36.67 14.07 -0.82
N ARG A 109 -36.19 14.98 0.03
CA ARG A 109 -35.86 16.36 -0.39
C ARG A 109 -34.76 16.37 -1.44
N ALA A 110 -33.68 15.60 -1.24
CA ALA A 110 -32.57 15.52 -2.19
C ALA A 110 -33.02 14.95 -3.55
N LYS A 111 -33.90 13.95 -3.55
CA LYS A 111 -34.47 13.38 -4.78
C LYS A 111 -35.30 14.40 -5.55
N LYS A 112 -36.12 15.19 -4.87
CA LYS A 112 -36.91 16.27 -5.48
C LYS A 112 -36.02 17.37 -6.08
N ILE A 113 -35.02 17.83 -5.32
CA ILE A 113 -34.05 18.83 -5.78
C ILE A 113 -33.29 18.32 -7.01
N LEU A 114 -32.83 17.06 -6.99
CA LEU A 114 -32.14 16.46 -8.14
C LEU A 114 -33.02 16.42 -9.39
N ASN A 115 -34.29 16.07 -9.26
CA ASN A 115 -35.23 16.04 -10.38
C ASN A 115 -35.52 17.44 -10.94
N ASP A 116 -35.66 18.44 -10.06
CA ASP A 116 -35.85 19.84 -10.48
C ASP A 116 -34.62 20.40 -11.22
N ILE A 117 -33.40 20.11 -10.72
CA ILE A 117 -32.15 20.49 -11.38
C ILE A 117 -32.02 19.82 -12.76
N LYS A 118 -32.45 18.56 -12.89
CA LYS A 118 -32.42 17.83 -14.17
C LYS A 118 -33.41 18.38 -15.20
N SER A 119 -34.59 18.83 -14.77
CA SER A 119 -35.63 19.31 -15.68
C SER A 119 -35.43 20.77 -16.09
N SER A 120 -34.72 21.57 -15.29
CA SER A 120 -34.56 23.02 -15.51
C SER A 120 -33.08 23.40 -15.64
N SER A 121 -32.54 23.40 -16.85
CA SER A 121 -31.21 23.94 -17.12
C SER A 121 -31.23 25.48 -17.12
N GLY A 122 -30.30 26.11 -16.38
CA GLY A 122 -30.08 27.57 -16.42
C GLY A 122 -30.77 28.41 -15.35
N ARG A 123 -31.41 27.83 -14.32
CA ARG A 123 -31.91 28.59 -13.17
C ARG A 123 -30.78 29.06 -12.26
N ILE A 124 -30.84 30.33 -11.83
CA ILE A 124 -29.95 30.91 -10.82
C ILE A 124 -30.57 30.66 -9.45
N ILE A 125 -29.87 29.95 -8.56
CA ILE A 125 -30.30 29.68 -7.18
C ILE A 125 -29.41 30.50 -6.23
N ILE A 126 -30.03 31.38 -5.46
CA ILE A 126 -29.35 32.18 -4.43
C ILE A 126 -29.66 31.55 -3.08
N PHE A 127 -28.62 31.14 -2.35
CA PHE A 127 -28.74 30.63 -0.98
C PHE A 127 -28.39 31.76 -0.01
N SER A 128 -29.27 31.99 0.98
CA SER A 128 -29.01 32.88 2.11
C SER A 128 -29.13 32.06 3.38
N ASP A 129 -28.14 32.17 4.25
CA ASP A 129 -28.12 31.54 5.57
C ASP A 129 -27.57 32.56 6.58
N GLU A 130 -28.19 32.64 7.74
CA GLU A 130 -27.75 33.53 8.82
C GLU A 130 -26.72 32.78 9.68
N LYS A 131 -25.70 33.49 10.15
CA LYS A 131 -24.56 32.89 10.85
C LYS A 131 -24.66 33.02 12.36
#